data_AF-A0A9X3I2D4-F1
#
_entry.id   AF-A0A9X3I2D4-F1
#
_cell.length_a   1.000
_cell.length_b   1.000
_cell.length_c   1.000
_cell.angle_alpha   90.00
_cell.angle_beta   90.00
_cell.angle_gamma   90.00
#
_symmetry.space_group_name_H-M   'P 1'
#
loop_
_entity.id
_entity.type
_entity.pdbx_description
1 polymer ?
#
loop_
_entity_poly.entity_id
_entity_poly.type
_entity_poly.pdbx_seq_one_letter_code
_entity_poly.pdbx_strand_id
1 'polypeptide(L)'
;MSIKAEEISALIKKQIENYQSEIQVSEVGTVISVGDGIARVHGLDNVMAGELVEFSNGVMGMAQNLEENNVGIIILGPFTEIREGGEV
;
A
#
# COMPACT_ATOMS: atom_id res chain seq x y z
N MET A 1 15.51 29.15 -21.76
CA MET A 1 16.01 27.79 -21.51
C MET A 1 14.83 26.85 -21.66
N SER A 2 14.68 26.27 -22.85
CA SER A 2 13.59 25.34 -23.15
C SER A 2 14.08 23.95 -22.81
N ILE A 3 13.47 23.32 -21.82
CA ILE A 3 13.66 21.89 -21.55
C ILE A 3 13.37 21.17 -22.88
N LYS A 4 14.40 20.53 -23.45
CA LYS A 4 14.29 19.90 -24.77
C LYS A 4 13.41 18.67 -24.63
N ALA A 5 12.29 18.64 -25.35
CA ALA A 5 11.33 17.53 -25.33
C ALA A 5 11.97 16.16 -25.65
N GLU A 6 13.12 16.16 -26.32
CA GLU A 6 13.95 14.98 -26.60
C GLU A 6 14.51 14.32 -25.34
N GLU A 7 14.92 15.08 -24.32
CA GLU A 7 15.42 14.52 -23.06
C GLU A 7 14.30 13.87 -22.24
N ILE A 8 13.12 14.50 -22.22
CA ILE A 8 11.92 13.94 -21.58
C ILE A 8 11.51 12.65 -22.28
N SER A 9 11.50 12.63 -23.62
CA SER A 9 11.14 11.46 -24.41
C SER A 9 12.12 10.30 -24.21
N ALA A 10 13.43 10.59 -24.12
CA ALA A 10 14.45 9.58 -23.86
C ALA A 10 14.33 8.99 -22.44
N LEU A 11 14.00 9.81 -21.44
CA LEU A 11 13.76 9.36 -20.06
C LEU A 11 12.53 8.43 -19.97
N ILE A 12 11.41 8.81 -20.57
CA ILE A 12 10.19 7.99 -20.58
C ILE A 12 10.43 6.66 -21.31
N LYS A 13 11.10 6.70 -22.48
CA LYS A 13 11.42 5.49 -23.24
C LYS A 13 12.30 4.54 -22.43
N LYS A 14 13.28 5.07 -21.69
CA LYS A 14 14.15 4.28 -20.81
C LYS A 14 13.38 3.71 -19.61
N GLN A 15 12.40 4.41 -19.03
CA GLN A 15 11.54 3.84 -17.99
C GLN A 15 10.68 2.69 -18.51
N ILE A 16 10.15 2.79 -19.73
CA ILE A 16 9.37 1.73 -20.37
C ILE A 16 10.25 0.51 -20.69
N GLU A 17 11.46 0.71 -21.22
CA GLU A 17 12.41 -0.39 -21.50
C GLU A 17 12.85 -1.14 -20.24
N ASN A 18 12.91 -0.46 -19.09
CA ASN A 18 13.23 -1.09 -17.80
C ASN A 18 12.00 -1.55 -17.02
N TYR A 19 10.79 -1.41 -17.58
CA TYR A 19 9.56 -1.87 -16.92
C TYR A 19 9.49 -3.39 -16.98
N GLN A 20 10.09 -4.04 -15.99
CA GLN A 20 9.89 -5.46 -15.74
C GLN A 20 8.57 -5.62 -14.98
N SER A 21 7.59 -6.22 -15.63
CA SER A 21 6.34 -6.64 -14.98
C SER A 21 6.64 -7.86 -14.11
N GLU A 22 7.29 -7.65 -12.97
CA GLU A 22 7.39 -8.68 -11.94
C GLU A 22 5.98 -8.91 -11.40
N ILE A 23 5.47 -10.14 -11.57
CA ILE A 23 4.26 -10.58 -10.87
C ILE A 23 4.68 -10.75 -9.41
N GLN A 24 4.54 -9.69 -8.63
CA GLN A 24 4.73 -9.73 -7.19
C GLN A 24 3.50 -10.39 -6.59
N VAL A 25 3.71 -11.51 -5.90
CA VAL A 25 2.66 -12.16 -5.11
C VAL A 25 2.48 -11.29 -3.87
N SER A 26 1.58 -10.32 -3.96
CA SER A 26 1.18 -9.51 -2.80
C SER A 26 0.15 -10.29 -1.99
N GLU A 27 0.35 -10.30 -0.68
CA GLU A 27 -0.66 -10.76 0.26
C GLU A 27 -1.71 -9.68 0.41
N VAL A 28 -2.99 -10.06 0.37
CA VAL A 28 -4.12 -9.13 0.42
C VAL A 28 -4.90 -9.31 1.71
N GLY A 29 -5.32 -8.20 2.29
CA GLY A 29 -6.17 -8.13 3.48
C GLY A 29 -7.45 -7.35 3.20
N THR A 30 -8.44 -7.51 4.08
CA THR A 30 -9.70 -6.76 4.02
C THR A 30 -9.92 -5.99 5.32
N VAL A 31 -10.17 -4.68 5.22
CA VAL A 31 -10.47 -3.82 6.36
C VAL A 31 -11.81 -4.24 6.98
N ILE A 32 -11.79 -4.66 8.24
CA ILE A 32 -12.97 -4.98 9.03
C ILE A 32 -13.55 -3.71 9.62
N SER A 33 -12.69 -2.88 10.21
CA SER A 33 -13.08 -1.63 10.85
C SER A 33 -11.95 -0.61 10.82
N VAL A 34 -12.31 0.67 10.85
CA VAL A 34 -11.37 1.78 10.95
C VAL A 34 -11.85 2.80 11.97
N GLY A 35 -10.94 3.30 12.81
CA GLY A 35 -11.25 4.32 13.81
C GLY A 35 -10.00 4.93 14.42
N ASP A 36 -10.01 6.24 14.65
CA ASP A 36 -8.91 7.01 15.27
C ASP A 36 -7.51 6.69 14.72
N GLY A 37 -7.40 6.47 13.40
CA GLY A 37 -6.13 6.15 12.75
C GLY A 37 -5.65 4.70 12.92
N ILE A 38 -6.50 3.81 13.43
CA ILE A 38 -6.25 2.37 13.53
C ILE A 38 -7.24 1.62 12.63
N ALA A 39 -6.72 0.77 11.75
CA ALA A 39 -7.50 -0.19 10.98
C ALA A 39 -7.34 -1.59 11.57
N ARG A 40 -8.43 -2.35 11.63
CA ARG A 40 -8.39 -3.79 11.82
C ARG A 40 -8.58 -4.46 10.47
N VAL A 41 -7.65 -5.32 10.10
CA VAL A 41 -7.64 -5.99 8.80
C VAL A 41 -7.70 -7.50 9.01
N HIS A 42 -8.51 -8.19 8.23
CA HIS A 42 -8.53 -9.65 8.16
C HIS A 42 -7.63 -10.14 7.03
N GLY A 43 -6.93 -11.27 7.21
CA GLY A 43 -5.90 -11.75 6.29
C GLY A 43 -4.52 -11.24 6.68
N LEU A 44 -3.65 -11.04 5.69
CA LEU A 44 -2.23 -10.70 5.91
C LEU A 44 -1.54 -11.73 6.84
N ASP A 45 -1.69 -13.01 6.54
CA ASP A 45 -1.24 -14.12 7.40
C ASP A 45 0.29 -14.16 7.58
N ASN A 46 1.04 -13.63 6.63
CA ASN A 46 2.50 -13.59 6.66
C ASN A 46 3.08 -12.22 7.05
N VAL A 47 2.24 -11.23 7.36
CA VAL A 47 2.73 -9.89 7.71
C VAL A 47 3.48 -9.90 9.03
N MET A 48 4.59 -9.17 9.06
CA MET A 48 5.40 -9.03 10.26
C MET A 48 5.02 -7.77 11.05
N ALA A 49 5.21 -7.84 12.36
CA ALA A 49 5.06 -6.66 13.20
C ALA A 49 6.10 -5.59 12.82
N GLY A 50 5.66 -4.37 12.59
CA GLY A 50 6.45 -3.26 12.10
C GLY A 50 6.60 -3.19 10.58
N GLU A 51 5.95 -4.09 9.84
CA GLU A 51 5.95 -4.06 8.37
C GLU A 51 5.04 -2.94 7.86
N LEU A 52 5.45 -2.35 6.74
CA LEU A 52 4.67 -1.33 6.05
C LEU A 52 3.67 -2.02 5.12
N VAL A 53 2.41 -1.60 5.22
CA VAL A 53 1.31 -2.06 4.39
C VAL A 53 0.76 -0.87 3.61
N GLU A 54 0.21 -1.12 2.42
CA GLU A 54 -0.35 -0.08 1.57
C GLU A 54 -1.85 -0.33 1.41
N PHE A 55 -2.66 0.63 1.84
CA PHE A 55 -4.10 0.56 1.61
C PHE A 55 -4.40 0.82 0.13
N SER A 56 -5.52 0.31 -0.37
CA SER A 56 -6.01 0.52 -1.76
C SER A 56 -6.08 1.98 -2.24
N ASN A 57 -6.07 2.96 -1.34
CA ASN A 57 -6.01 4.39 -1.67
C ASN A 57 -4.57 4.96 -1.74
N GLY A 58 -3.55 4.11 -1.62
CA GLY A 58 -2.13 4.48 -1.58
C GLY A 58 -1.66 5.07 -0.24
N VAL A 59 -2.51 5.04 0.79
CA VAL A 59 -2.10 5.44 2.14
C VAL A 59 -1.26 4.33 2.74
N MET A 60 -0.13 4.69 3.35
CA MET A 60 0.70 3.73 4.05
C MET A 60 0.17 3.47 5.45
N GLY A 61 0.30 2.24 5.92
CA GLY A 61 0.11 1.84 7.29
C GLY A 61 1.28 1.03 7.81
N MET A 62 1.26 0.75 9.10
CA MET A 62 2.23 -0.11 9.76
C MET A 62 1.50 -1.16 10.57
N ALA A 63 1.76 -2.44 10.29
CA ALA A 63 1.25 -3.54 11.07
C ALA A 63 1.84 -3.49 12.48
N GLN A 64 0.99 -3.34 13.51
CA GLN A 64 1.44 -3.26 14.89
C GLN A 64 1.09 -4.52 15.67
N ASN A 65 -0.21 -4.86 15.73
CA ASN A 65 -0.69 -6.00 16.49
C ASN A 65 -1.09 -7.13 15.54
N LEU A 66 -0.50 -8.30 15.72
CA LEU A 66 -0.86 -9.51 15.00
C LEU A 66 -1.72 -10.38 15.92
N GLU A 67 -3.05 -10.33 15.76
CA GLU A 67 -3.98 -11.23 16.43
C GLU A 67 -4.25 -12.45 15.55
N GLU A 68 -4.78 -13.54 16.12
CA GLU A 68 -5.02 -14.80 15.39
C GLU A 68 -5.98 -14.66 14.21
N ASN A 69 -6.88 -13.67 14.26
CA ASN A 69 -7.92 -13.46 13.25
C ASN A 69 -7.91 -12.06 12.63
N ASN A 70 -7.05 -11.15 13.08
CA ASN A 70 -6.97 -9.80 12.53
C ASN A 70 -5.63 -9.16 12.83
N VAL A 71 -5.24 -8.22 11.99
CA VAL A 71 -4.03 -7.42 12.12
C VAL A 71 -4.44 -5.98 12.38
N GLY A 72 -3.93 -5.42 13.47
CA GLY A 72 -4.07 -4.02 13.83
C GLY A 72 -3.01 -3.18 13.12
N ILE A 73 -3.45 -2.33 12.21
CA ILE A 73 -2.59 -1.46 11.40
C ILE A 73 -2.77 -0.01 11.81
N ILE A 74 -1.67 0.66 12.11
CA ILE A 74 -1.65 2.11 12.33
C ILE A 74 -1.56 2.80 10.98
N ILE A 75 -2.48 3.72 10.70
CA ILE A 75 -2.56 4.45 9.44
C ILE A 75 -1.61 5.65 9.52
N LEU A 76 -0.68 5.75 8.57
CA LEU A 76 0.33 6.81 8.48
C LEU A 76 -0.10 7.93 7.52
N GLY A 77 -1.39 8.31 7.57
CA GLY A 77 -1.97 9.27 6.64
C GLY A 77 -3.45 9.56 6.89
N PRO A 78 -4.17 10.14 5.91
CA PRO A 78 -5.58 10.47 6.05
C PRO A 78 -6.44 9.18 6.08
N PHE A 79 -6.89 8.81 7.28
CA PHE A 79 -7.73 7.63 7.48
C PHE A 79 -9.19 7.81 6.99
N THR A 80 -9.60 9.02 6.66
CA THR A 80 -11.00 9.35 6.25
C THR A 80 -11.41 8.72 4.93
N GLU A 81 -10.45 8.34 4.10
CA GLU A 81 -10.68 7.72 2.80
C GLU A 81 -10.69 6.19 2.87
N ILE A 82 -10.19 5.62 3.96
CA ILE A 82 -10.21 4.18 4.22
C ILE A 82 -11.58 3.81 4.76
N ARG A 83 -12.17 2.73 4.20
CA ARG A 83 -13.49 2.25 4.58
C ARG A 83 -13.46 0.76 4.85
N GLU A 84 -14.44 0.30 5.62
CA GLU A 84 -14.71 -1.12 5.83
C GLU A 84 -14.96 -1.81 4.49
N GLY A 85 -14.42 -3.02 4.33
CA GLY A 85 -14.39 -3.77 3.08
C GLY A 85 -13.33 -3.32 2.09
N GLY A 86 -12.53 -2.30 2.41
CA GLY A 86 -11.38 -1.90 1.59
C GLY A 86 -10.28 -2.96 1.57
N GLU A 87 -9.52 -3.00 0.48
CA GLU A 87 -8.36 -3.89 0.32
C GLU A 87 -7.09 -3.20 0.85
N VAL A 88 -6.22 -4.01 1.43
CA VAL A 88 -4.90 -3.66 2.01
C VAL A 88 -3.87 -4.66 1.53
#